data_AF-A0A4R1MM34-F1
#
_entry.id   AF-A0A4R1MM34-F1
#
_cell.length_a   1.000
_cell.length_b   1.000
_cell.length_c   1.000
_cell.angle_alpha   90.00
_cell.angle_beta   90.00
_cell.angle_gamma   90.00
#
_symmetry.space_group_name_H-M   'P 1'
#
loop_
_entity.id
_entity.type
_entity.pdbx_description
1 polymer ?
#
loop_
_entity_poly.entity_id
_entity_poly.type
_entity_poly.pdbx_seq_one_letter_code
_entity_poly.pdbx_strand_id
1 'polypeptide(L)' 'MSNKSDIEELRQKYIQNPPEGMSVKDSQKMSDNDLLDMDFFLSEDDDPF' A
#
# COMPACT_ATOMS: atom_id res chain seq x y z
N MET A 1 16.42 4.07 4.46
CA MET A 1 16.08 2.74 4.99
C MET A 1 14.64 2.85 5.46
N SER A 2 13.69 2.34 4.69
CA SER A 2 12.29 2.27 5.11
C SER A 2 12.22 1.39 6.37
N ASN A 3 11.58 1.85 7.45
CA ASN A 3 11.45 1.02 8.63
C ASN A 3 10.51 -0.15 8.27
N LYS A 4 10.90 -1.37 8.61
CA LYS A 4 10.04 -2.55 8.39
C LYS A 4 8.65 -2.40 9.03
N SER A 5 8.56 -1.63 10.12
CA SER A 5 7.29 -1.29 10.77
C SER A 5 6.33 -0.54 9.84
N ASP A 6 6.83 0.38 9.02
CA ASP A 6 6.00 1.17 8.11
C ASP A 6 5.35 0.28 7.04
N ILE A 7 6.09 -0.73 6.56
CA ILE A 7 5.58 -1.70 5.56
C ILE A 7 4.46 -2.57 6.15
N GLU A 8 4.60 -3.03 7.39
CA GLU A 8 3.57 -3.85 8.04
C GLU A 8 2.27 -3.05 8.27
N GLU A 9 2.39 -1.77 8.64
CA GLU A 9 1.24 -0.87 8.77
C GLU A 9 0.55 -0.62 7.43
N LEU A 10 1.31 -0.38 6.36
CA LEU A 10 0.78 -0.27 4.99
C LEU A 10 0.05 -1.55 4.56
N ARG A 11 0.61 -2.71 4.86
CA ARG A 11 -0.02 -3.99 4.57
C ARG A 11 -1.35 -4.12 5.31
N GLN A 12 -1.43 -3.75 6.58
CA GLN A 12 -2.69 -3.78 7.33
C GLN A 12 -3.71 -2.76 6.81
N LYS A 13 -3.27 -1.57 6.39
CA LYS A 13 -4.11 -0.54 5.75
C LYS A 13 -4.78 -1.10 4.49
N TYR A 14 -4.01 -1.69 3.58
CA TYR A 14 -4.53 -2.24 2.32
C TYR A 14 -5.30 -3.57 2.48
N ILE A 15 -5.07 -4.32 3.55
CA ILE A 15 -5.90 -5.48 3.90
C ILE A 15 -7.29 -5.05 4.39
N GLN A 16 -7.36 -4.01 5.23
CA GLN A 16 -8.61 -3.50 5.78
C GLN A 16 -9.42 -2.71 4.75
N ASN A 17 -8.73 -1.94 3.90
CA ASN A 17 -9.34 -1.15 2.86
C ASN A 17 -8.51 -1.27 1.57
N PRO A 18 -8.73 -2.34 0.78
CA PRO A 18 -7.99 -2.53 -0.45
C PRO A 18 -8.32 -1.42 -1.46
N PRO A 19 -7.33 -0.98 -2.26
CA PRO A 19 -7.57 0.03 -3.29
C PRO A 19 -8.53 -0.50 -4.37
N GLU A 20 -9.18 0.41 -5.10
CA GLU A 20 -10.14 0.05 -6.14
C GLU A 20 -9.48 -0.87 -7.18
N GLY A 21 -10.19 -1.96 -7.54
CA GLY A 21 -9.67 -2.96 -8.48
C GLY A 21 -8.73 -4.01 -7.85
N MET A 22 -8.45 -3.95 -6.55
CA MET A 22 -7.72 -5.00 -5.82
C MET A 22 -8.58 -5.75 -4.82
N SER A 23 -8.24 -7.02 -4.60
CA SER A 23 -8.80 -7.80 -3.50
C SER A 23 -7.86 -7.81 -2.29
N VAL A 24 -8.42 -8.06 -1.11
CA VAL A 24 -7.64 -8.25 0.14
C VAL A 24 -6.54 -9.31 -0.03
N LYS A 25 -6.79 -10.36 -0.83
CA LYS A 25 -5.79 -11.41 -1.10
C LYS A 25 -4.60 -10.89 -1.91
N ASP A 26 -4.81 -9.90 -2.77
CA ASP A 26 -3.74 -9.31 -3.57
C ASP A 26 -2.85 -8.45 -2.66
N SER A 27 -3.44 -7.61 -1.80
CA SER A 27 -2.73 -6.83 -0.78
C SER A 27 -1.94 -7.70 0.22
N GLN A 28 -2.42 -8.92 0.50
CA GLN A 28 -1.68 -9.90 1.32
C GLN A 28 -0.51 -10.56 0.60
N LYS A 29 -0.49 -10.58 -0.73
CA LYS A 29 0.54 -11.27 -1.52
C LYS A 29 1.59 -10.31 -2.10
N MET A 30 1.33 -9.02 -2.07
CA MET A 30 2.27 -7.99 -2.52
C MET A 30 3.60 -8.07 -1.77
N SER A 31 4.68 -7.81 -2.49
CA SER A 31 5.99 -7.64 -1.87
C SER A 31 6.08 -6.29 -1.17
N ASP A 32 7.07 -6.14 -0.31
CA ASP A 32 7.32 -4.88 0.39
C ASP A 32 7.55 -3.71 -0.58
N ASN A 33 8.20 -3.97 -1.73
CA ASN A 33 8.39 -2.97 -2.77
C ASN A 33 7.08 -2.64 -3.49
N ASP A 34 6.26 -3.63 -3.83
CA ASP A 34 4.98 -3.37 -4.49
C ASP A 34 4.05 -2.53 -3.60
N LEU A 35 4.07 -2.77 -2.28
CA LEU A 35 3.33 -1.97 -1.30
C LEU A 35 3.81 -0.52 -1.26
N LEU A 36 5.13 -0.29 -1.31
CA LEU A 36 5.70 1.06 -1.33
C LEU A 36 5.40 1.80 -2.63
N ASP A 37 5.57 1.13 -3.77
CA ASP A 37 5.31 1.73 -5.08
C ASP A 37 3.83 2.12 -5.18
N MET A 38 2.92 1.26 -4.72
CA MET A 38 1.50 1.59 -4.70
C MET A 38 1.14 2.70 -3.73
N ASP A 39 1.70 2.69 -2.51
CA ASP A 39 1.44 3.77 -1.56
C ASP A 39 1.94 5.12 -2.10
N PHE A 40 3.05 5.13 -2.82
CA PHE A 40 3.54 6.31 -3.54
C PHE A 40 2.54 6.76 -4.63
N PHE A 41 2.11 5.87 -5.54
CA PHE A 41 1.15 6.22 -6.58
C PHE A 41 -0.20 6.70 -6.02
N LEU A 42 -0.71 6.05 -4.98
CA LEU A 42 -1.99 6.40 -4.37
C LEU A 42 -1.92 7.66 -3.50
N SER A 43 -0.75 8.01 -2.97
CA SER A 43 -0.56 9.26 -2.22
C SER A 43 -0.32 10.46 -3.14
N GLU A 44 0.31 10.28 -4.31
CA GLU A 44 0.46 11.36 -5.30
C GLU A 44 -0.88 11.83 -5.91
N ASP A 45 -1.90 10.96 -5.98
CA ASP A 45 -3.25 11.34 -6.43
C ASP A 45 -4.03 12.21 -5.41
N ASP A 46 -3.57 12.26 -4.14
CA ASP A 46 -4.19 13.02 -3.04
C ASP A 46 -3.49 14.37 -2.77
N ASP A 47 -2.46 14.73 -3.56
CA ASP A 47 -1.81 16.05 -3.56
C ASP A 47 -2.45 16.92 -4.67
N PRO A 48 -3.49 17.73 -4.36
CA PRO A 48 -3.99 18.70 -5.30
C PRO A 48 -2.94 19.79 -5.46
N PHE A 49 -2.48 20.00 -6.69
CA PHE A 49 -1.75 21.21 -7.11
C PHE A 49 -2.33 22.50 -6.51
#